data_AF-A0A5K1EW47-F1
#
_entry.id   AF-A0A5K1EW47-F1
#
_cell.length_a   1.000
_cell.length_b   1.000
_cell.length_c   1.000
_cell.angle_alpha   90.00
_cell.angle_beta   90.00
_cell.angle_gamma   90.00
#
_symmetry.space_group_name_H-M   'P 1'
#
loop_
_entity.id
_entity.type
_entity.pdbx_description
1 polymer ?
#
loop_
_entity_poly.entity_id
_entity_poly.type
_entity_poly.pdbx_seq_one_letter_code
_entity_poly.pdbx_strand_id
1 'polypeptide(L)'
;WRSALLWRTFFATAVVAVVLRAFIEYCGSGNCGLFGKGGLIMFDVSTAEVRYSMVDLLPIIILGIIGGVLGSLYNHLLDKILRIYSFIN
;
A
#
# COMPACT_ATOMS: atom_id res chain seq x y z
N TRP A 1 -23.63 -1.01 4.04
CA TRP A 1 -23.07 0.04 3.16
C TRP A 1 -23.87 1.32 3.36
N ARG A 2 -23.25 2.39 3.89
CA ARG A 2 -23.93 3.69 4.05
C ARG A 2 -23.22 4.71 3.18
N SER A 3 -23.84 5.11 2.07
CA SER A 3 -23.23 5.99 1.07
C SER A 3 -22.72 7.31 1.66
N ALA A 4 -23.43 7.88 2.64
CA ALA A 4 -23.02 9.11 3.32
C ALA A 4 -21.72 8.95 4.13
N LEU A 5 -21.48 7.77 4.73
CA LEU A 5 -20.24 7.52 5.46
C LEU A 5 -19.06 7.37 4.51
N LEU A 6 -19.28 6.68 3.38
CA LEU A 6 -18.26 6.51 2.34
C LEU A 6 -17.82 7.83 1.73
N TRP A 7 -18.76 8.76 1.54
CA TRP A 7 -18.44 10.09 1.02
C TRP A 7 -17.57 10.88 1.99
N ARG A 8 -17.86 10.79 3.30
CA ARG A 8 -17.03 11.42 4.34
C ARG A 8 -15.62 10.81 4.40
N THR A 9 -15.50 9.49 4.32
CA THR A 9 -14.18 8.82 4.33
C THR A 9 -13.40 9.13 3.05
N PHE A 10 -14.06 9.15 1.90
CA PHE A 10 -13.43 9.51 0.61
C PHE A 10 -12.85 10.91 0.67
N PHE A 11 -13.63 11.90 1.09
CA PHE A 11 -13.15 13.27 1.21
C PHE A 11 -12.04 13.44 2.23
N ALA A 12 -12.12 12.78 3.39
CA ALA A 12 -11.05 12.82 4.37
C ALA A 12 -9.74 12.29 3.77
N THR A 13 -9.77 11.14 3.06
CA THR A 13 -8.57 10.60 2.39
C THR A 13 -8.05 11.51 1.27
N ALA A 14 -8.95 12.12 0.49
CA ALA A 14 -8.58 13.03 -0.59
C ALA A 14 -7.90 14.29 -0.06
N VAL A 15 -8.45 14.91 1.00
CA VAL A 15 -7.87 16.09 1.64
C VAL A 15 -6.48 15.74 2.21
N VAL A 16 -6.35 14.62 2.92
CA VAL A 16 -5.05 14.17 3.44
C VAL A 16 -4.03 13.95 2.33
N ALA A 17 -4.42 13.29 1.23
CA ALA A 17 -3.52 13.04 0.10
C ALA A 17 -3.04 14.34 -0.58
N VAL A 18 -3.94 15.30 -0.78
CA VAL A 18 -3.59 16.60 -1.39
C VAL A 18 -2.70 17.44 -0.47
N VAL A 19 -3.05 17.53 0.81
CA VAL A 19 -2.23 18.25 1.80
C VAL A 19 -0.84 17.63 1.85
N LEU A 20 -0.74 16.31 1.98
CA LEU A 20 0.54 15.62 2.03
C LEU A 20 1.37 15.87 0.75
N ARG A 21 0.76 15.79 -0.43
CA ARG A 21 1.46 16.07 -1.70
C ARG A 21 1.96 17.52 -1.78
N ALA A 22 1.14 18.49 -1.37
CA ALA A 22 1.52 19.90 -1.32
C ALA A 22 2.69 20.14 -0.35
N PHE A 23 2.68 19.49 0.80
CA PHE A 23 3.79 19.55 1.76
C PHE A 23 5.07 18.88 1.23
N ILE A 24 4.97 17.74 0.53
CA ILE A 24 6.12 17.09 -0.10
C ILE A 24 6.74 17.99 -1.18
N GLU A 25 5.93 18.61 -2.03
CA GLU A 25 6.39 19.52 -3.09
C GLU A 25 7.03 20.79 -2.51
N TYR A 26 6.41 21.38 -1.49
CA TYR A 26 6.97 22.50 -0.74
C TYR A 26 8.32 22.14 -0.11
N CYS A 27 8.43 20.94 0.46
CA CYS A 27 9.66 20.45 1.06
C CYS A 27 10.70 19.95 0.06
N GLY A 28 10.30 19.67 -1.19
CA GLY A 28 11.15 19.35 -2.32
C GLY A 28 12.03 20.51 -2.80
N SER A 29 11.70 21.76 -2.41
CA SER A 29 12.52 22.95 -2.68
C SER A 29 13.78 23.05 -1.80
N GLY A 30 14.13 21.99 -1.06
CA GLY A 30 15.35 21.89 -0.25
C GLY A 30 15.22 22.27 1.23
N ASN A 31 14.02 22.66 1.70
CA ASN A 31 13.83 23.27 3.01
C ASN A 31 13.39 22.31 4.14
N CYS A 32 12.99 21.05 3.87
CA CYS A 32 12.48 20.15 4.93
C CYS A 32 13.11 18.74 5.02
N GLY A 33 14.35 18.55 4.56
CA GLY A 33 15.06 17.28 4.76
C GLY A 33 14.40 16.06 4.08
N LEU A 34 14.43 14.88 4.73
CA LEU A 34 14.04 13.58 4.12
C LEU A 34 12.58 13.50 3.63
N PHE A 35 11.68 14.38 4.05
CA PHE A 35 10.27 14.38 3.62
C PHE A 35 10.09 14.75 2.14
N GLY A 36 10.97 15.59 1.59
CA GLY A 36 11.00 15.91 0.15
C GLY A 36 11.60 14.80 -0.73
N LYS A 37 12.20 13.75 -0.12
CA LYS A 37 12.85 12.63 -0.81
C LYS A 37 12.06 11.31 -0.75
N GLY A 38 10.78 11.35 -0.37
CA GLY A 38 9.92 10.16 -0.36
C GLY A 38 9.97 9.37 0.95
N GLY A 39 9.78 10.04 2.09
CA GLY A 39 9.67 9.38 3.42
C GLY A 39 8.41 8.51 3.61
N LEU A 40 7.52 8.47 2.61
CA LEU A 40 6.39 7.56 2.50
C LEU A 40 6.60 6.70 1.26
N ILE A 41 6.17 5.44 1.29
CA ILE A 41 6.33 4.49 0.17
C ILE A 41 5.66 5.08 -1.08
N MET A 42 6.45 5.70 -1.95
CA MET A 42 6.01 6.33 -3.18
C MET A 42 6.54 5.49 -4.34
N PHE A 43 5.64 4.72 -4.96
CA PHE A 43 5.97 4.01 -6.18
C PHE A 43 5.82 4.98 -7.36
N ASP A 44 6.93 5.39 -7.96
CA ASP A 44 6.90 6.17 -9.19
C ASP A 44 6.57 5.25 -10.37
N VAL A 45 5.39 5.46 -10.96
CA VAL A 45 4.90 4.70 -12.13
C VAL A 45 5.02 5.53 -13.41
N SER A 46 5.51 6.77 -13.32
CA SER A 46 5.40 7.78 -14.38
C SER A 46 6.29 7.52 -15.59
N THR A 47 7.32 6.67 -15.46
CA THR A 47 8.36 6.47 -16.49
C THR A 47 8.29 5.12 -17.20
N ALA A 48 7.39 4.23 -16.80
CA ALA A 48 7.27 2.90 -17.39
C ALA A 48 6.00 2.82 -18.26
N GLU A 49 6.16 2.82 -19.59
CA GLU A 49 5.09 2.44 -20.51
C GLU A 49 4.84 0.92 -20.41
N VAL A 50 4.07 0.50 -19.40
CA VAL A 50 3.71 -0.91 -19.23
C VAL A 50 2.52 -1.22 -20.14
N ARG A 51 2.82 -1.75 -21.33
CA ARG A 51 1.82 -2.29 -22.26
C ARG A 51 1.43 -3.69 -21.81
N TYR A 52 0.35 -3.80 -21.05
CA TYR A 52 -0.21 -5.11 -20.67
C TYR A 52 -0.86 -5.78 -21.90
N SER A 53 -0.41 -6.99 -22.21
CA SER A 53 -1.03 -7.87 -23.21
C SER A 53 -1.83 -8.97 -22.51
N MET A 54 -2.82 -9.56 -23.21
CA MET A 54 -3.58 -10.70 -22.69
C MET A 54 -2.70 -11.91 -22.35
N VAL A 55 -1.52 -12.00 -22.97
CA VAL A 55 -0.51 -13.05 -22.71
C VAL A 55 0.12 -12.88 -21.32
N ASP A 56 0.14 -11.66 -20.76
CA ASP A 56 0.70 -11.36 -19.45
C ASP A 56 -0.25 -11.70 -18.29
N LEU A 57 -1.49 -12.08 -18.60
CA LEU A 57 -2.47 -12.46 -17.58
C LEU A 57 -2.07 -13.75 -16.86
N LEU A 58 -1.50 -14.72 -17.59
CA LEU A 58 -1.09 -16.01 -17.03
C LEU A 58 -0.02 -15.86 -15.95
N PRO A 59 1.10 -15.14 -16.15
CA PRO A 59 2.09 -14.94 -15.09
C PRO A 59 1.54 -14.13 -13.90
N ILE A 60 0.64 -13.17 -14.11
CA ILE A 60 0.00 -12.41 -13.02
C ILE A 60 -0.85 -13.32 -12.13
N ILE A 61 -1.61 -14.25 -12.73
CA ILE A 61 -2.41 -15.23 -11.98
C ILE A 61 -1.48 -16.14 -11.16
N ILE A 62 -0.38 -16.62 -11.74
CA ILE A 62 0.59 -17.47 -11.04
C ILE A 62 1.21 -16.71 -9.85
N LEU A 63 1.60 -15.46 -10.04
CA LEU A 63 2.10 -14.60 -8.96
C LEU A 63 1.04 -14.42 -7.86
N GLY A 64 -0.23 -14.25 -8.22
CA GLY A 64 -1.34 -14.19 -7.27
C GLY A 64 -1.48 -15.48 -6.45
N ILE A 65 -1.35 -16.65 -7.07
CA ILE A 65 -1.38 -17.95 -6.39
C ILE A 65 -0.21 -18.06 -5.40
N ILE A 66 1.01 -17.73 -5.83
CA ILE A 66 2.20 -17.78 -4.97
C ILE A 66 2.04 -16.83 -3.78
N GLY A 67 1.59 -15.58 -4.04
CA GLY A 67 1.32 -14.60 -2.99
C GLY A 67 0.24 -15.06 -2.01
N GLY A 68 -0.81 -15.72 -2.50
CA GLY A 68 -1.86 -16.30 -1.67
C GLY A 68 -1.35 -17.43 -0.77
N VAL A 69 -0.58 -18.37 -1.33
CA VAL A 69 0.00 -19.48 -0.56
C VAL A 69 0.95 -18.96 0.52
N LEU A 70 1.89 -18.07 0.15
CA LEU A 70 2.83 -17.47 1.11
C LEU A 70 2.12 -16.63 2.18
N GLY A 71 1.09 -15.87 1.81
CA GLY A 71 0.27 -15.09 2.74
C GLY A 71 -0.51 -15.97 3.73
N SER A 72 -1.08 -17.09 3.27
CA SER A 72 -1.75 -18.05 4.15
C SER A 72 -0.77 -18.74 5.11
N LEU A 73 0.42 -19.08 4.64
CA LEU A 73 1.47 -19.67 5.46
C LEU A 73 1.93 -18.70 6.55
N TYR A 74 2.13 -17.43 6.19
CA TYR A 74 2.46 -16.37 7.13
C TYR A 74 1.39 -16.20 8.21
N ASN A 75 0.11 -16.13 7.82
CA ASN A 75 -1.00 -16.02 8.76
C ASN A 75 -1.10 -17.26 9.68
N HIS A 76 -0.85 -18.46 9.15
CA HIS A 76 -0.84 -19.69 9.94
C HIS A 76 0.26 -19.69 11.01
N LEU A 77 1.47 -19.24 10.65
CA LEU A 77 2.58 -19.12 11.59
C LEU A 77 2.31 -18.04 12.64
N LEU A 78 1.81 -16.88 12.23
CA LEU A 78 1.44 -15.79 13.15
C LEU A 78 0.40 -16.26 14.17
N ASP A 79 -0.64 -16.93 13.72
CA ASP A 79 -1.68 -17.44 14.59
C ASP A 79 -1.12 -18.45 15.62
N LYS A 80 -0.22 -19.35 15.22
CA LYS A 80 0.48 -20.23 16.18
C LYS A 80 1.31 -19.46 17.20
N ILE A 81 2.05 -18.45 16.76
CA ILE A 81 2.87 -17.62 17.65
C ILE A 81 1.99 -16.88 18.65
N LEU A 82 0.90 -16.27 18.19
CA LEU A 82 -0.04 -15.55 19.04
C LEU A 82 -0.70 -16.47 20.07
N ARG A 83 -1.08 -17.69 19.68
CA ARG A 83 -1.62 -18.68 20.62
C ARG A 83 -0.58 -19.05 21.68
N ILE A 84 0.64 -19.38 21.29
CA ILE A 84 1.71 -19.71 22.24
C ILE A 84 1.95 -18.55 23.21
N TYR A 85 2.00 -17.32 22.70
CA TYR A 85 2.16 -16.13 23.52
C TYR A 85 1.00 -15.95 24.51
N SER A 86 -0.25 -16.18 24.07
CA SER A 86 -1.44 -16.11 24.94
C SER A 86 -1.52 -17.22 25.99
N PHE A 87 -0.80 -18.32 25.80
CA PHE A 87 -0.67 -19.35 26.83
C PHE A 87 0.41 -19.02 27.88
N ILE A 88 1.40 -18.20 27.51
CA ILE A 88 2.51 -17.81 28.37
C ILE A 88 2.14 -16.57 29.22
N ASN A 89 1.30 -15.67 28.67
CA ASN A 89 0.81 -14.45 29.33
C ASN A 89 -0.61 -14.64 29.87
#